data_AF-A0A3B1D577-F1
#
_entry.id   AF-A0A3B1D577-F1
#
_cell.length_a   1.000
_cell.length_b   1.000
_cell.length_c   1.000
_cell.angle_alpha   90.00
_cell.angle_beta   90.00
_cell.angle_gamma   90.00
#
_symmetry.space_group_name_H-M   'P 1'
#
loop_
_entity.id
_entity.type
_entity.pdbx_description
1 polymer ?
#
loop_
_entity_poly.entity_id
_entity_poly.type
_entity_poly.pdbx_seq_one_letter_code
_entity_poly.pdbx_strand_id
1 'polypeptide(L)'
;MKTAWKLYAIAIFSFAILLTPGLSEQAEASETCLWEGKAPACNGSCRPGYTLIERSKRGDGKKCATGSKAKCCLSSSIIIRGSAPICNGKCKLGEERLGDSKKTRKGKKCRTGKAAICAVKVN
;
A
#
# COMPACT_ATOMS: atom_id res chain seq x y z
N MET A 1 -57.68 23.34 26.92
CA MET A 1 -57.04 22.07 26.53
C MET A 1 -56.34 22.23 25.18
N LYS A 2 -55.14 22.82 25.14
CA LYS A 2 -54.34 22.99 23.90
C LYS A 2 -52.84 23.04 24.22
N THR A 3 -52.27 21.90 24.59
CA THR A 3 -50.80 21.74 24.73
C THR A 3 -50.34 20.33 24.36
N ALA A 4 -50.88 19.76 23.27
CA ALA A 4 -50.51 18.42 22.79
C ALA A 4 -49.68 18.42 21.50
N TRP A 5 -49.27 19.57 20.97
CA TRP A 5 -48.57 19.66 19.67
C TRP A 5 -47.11 20.17 19.75
N LYS A 6 -46.55 20.44 20.93
CA LYS A 6 -45.16 20.91 21.04
C LYS A 6 -44.13 19.84 21.43
N LEU A 7 -44.55 18.59 21.63
CA LEU A 7 -43.66 17.50 22.04
C LEU A 7 -43.28 16.53 20.91
N TYR A 8 -43.95 16.59 19.75
CA TYR A 8 -43.64 15.71 18.61
C TYR A 8 -42.48 16.21 17.73
N ALA A 9 -42.07 17.47 17.86
CA ALA A 9 -40.99 18.05 17.04
C ALA A 9 -39.57 17.78 17.60
N ILE A 10 -39.43 17.26 18.82
CA ILE A 10 -38.12 17.03 19.47
C ILE A 10 -37.70 15.56 19.36
N ALA A 11 -38.61 14.65 19.02
CA ALA A 11 -38.33 13.21 18.94
C ALA A 11 -37.93 12.71 17.54
N ILE A 12 -37.86 13.57 16.52
CA ILE A 12 -37.52 13.16 15.14
C ILE A 12 -36.11 13.64 14.74
N PHE A 13 -35.51 14.57 15.48
CA PHE A 13 -34.18 15.09 15.17
C PHE A 13 -33.02 14.31 15.84
N SER A 14 -33.33 13.32 16.68
CA SER A 14 -32.31 12.56 17.44
C SER A 14 -32.17 11.09 17.02
N PHE A 15 -32.97 10.61 16.05
CA PHE A 15 -32.95 9.22 15.60
C PHE A 15 -32.55 9.04 14.13
N ALA A 16 -31.94 10.06 13.51
CA ALA A 16 -31.49 10.05 12.12
C ALA A 16 -29.97 10.35 11.98
N ILE A 17 -29.15 9.88 12.93
CA ILE A 17 -27.67 9.83 12.79
C ILE A 17 -27.15 8.44 13.18
N LEU A 18 -27.90 7.39 12.86
CA LEU A 18 -27.40 6.02 12.85
C LEU A 18 -27.74 5.44 11.48
N LEU A 19 -26.72 4.97 10.77
CA LEU A 19 -26.74 4.43 9.39
C LEU A 19 -26.43 5.43 8.27
N THR A 20 -25.35 6.19 8.39
CA THR A 20 -24.43 6.26 7.23
C THR A 20 -23.67 4.93 7.22
N PRO A 21 -23.92 4.01 6.26
CA PRO A 21 -22.90 3.04 5.95
C PRO A 21 -21.68 3.87 5.57
N GLY A 22 -20.62 3.77 6.38
CA GLY A 22 -19.34 4.37 6.04
C GLY A 22 -19.07 3.99 4.60
N LEU A 23 -18.91 4.99 3.74
CA LEU A 23 -18.31 4.80 2.43
C LEU A 23 -16.92 4.27 2.77
N SER A 24 -16.83 2.95 2.85
CA SER A 24 -15.57 2.26 2.97
C SER A 24 -14.83 2.74 1.75
N GLU A 25 -13.81 3.57 1.99
CA GLU A 25 -12.79 3.89 1.04
C GLU A 25 -12.32 2.52 0.53
N GLN A 26 -12.86 2.12 -0.62
CA GLN A 26 -12.46 0.90 -1.28
C GLN A 26 -11.03 1.20 -1.70
N ALA A 27 -10.08 0.83 -0.84
CA ALA A 27 -8.69 0.65 -1.22
C ALA A 27 -8.68 -0.52 -2.19
N GLU A 28 -9.05 -0.18 -3.42
CA GLU A 28 -9.12 -1.00 -4.60
C GLU A 28 -7.81 -1.77 -4.76
N ALA A 29 -7.93 -3.02 -5.19
CA ALA A 29 -6.88 -3.96 -5.57
C ALA A 29 -5.44 -3.49 -5.30
N SER A 30 -4.87 -4.00 -4.21
CA SER A 30 -3.55 -3.63 -3.70
C SER A 30 -2.41 -4.00 -4.66
N GLU A 31 -2.24 -3.24 -5.74
CA GLU A 31 -0.93 -2.99 -6.33
C GLU A 31 -0.09 -2.45 -5.18
N THR A 32 0.86 -3.24 -4.68
CA THR A 32 1.62 -2.87 -3.49
C THR A 32 2.65 -1.81 -3.89
N CYS A 33 2.17 -0.58 -4.08
CA CYS A 33 2.96 0.57 -4.44
C CYS A 33 3.75 1.06 -3.23
N LEU A 34 5.00 1.41 -3.46
CA LEU A 34 5.89 1.93 -2.43
C LEU A 34 6.69 3.11 -2.96
N TRP A 35 7.00 4.06 -2.10
CA TRP A 35 7.91 5.15 -2.42
C TRP A 35 9.35 4.74 -2.07
N GLU A 36 10.25 4.78 -3.06
CA GLU A 36 11.69 4.61 -2.87
C GLU A 36 12.40 5.96 -2.93
N GLY A 37 13.46 6.09 -2.13
CA GLY A 37 14.24 7.32 -1.94
C GLY A 37 14.04 7.91 -0.54
N LYS A 38 15.14 8.16 0.17
CA LYS A 38 15.12 8.68 1.54
C LYS A 38 15.61 10.12 1.57
N ALA A 39 14.84 11.01 2.21
CA ALA A 39 15.26 12.40 2.44
C ALA A 39 16.46 12.46 3.42
N PRO A 40 17.32 13.49 3.36
CA PRO A 40 17.17 14.74 2.58
C PRO A 40 17.66 14.67 1.13
N ALA A 41 18.67 13.86 0.81
CA ALA A 41 19.13 13.65 -0.56
C ALA A 41 18.52 12.36 -1.13
N CYS A 42 17.50 12.50 -1.97
CA CYS A 42 16.73 11.37 -2.47
C CYS A 42 17.25 10.89 -3.83
N ASN A 43 17.58 9.60 -3.94
CA ASN A 43 17.83 8.93 -5.21
C ASN A 43 16.82 7.80 -5.41
N GLY A 44 15.55 8.17 -5.62
CA GLY A 44 14.46 7.20 -5.78
C GLY A 44 14.56 6.46 -7.12
N SER A 45 14.71 5.13 -7.05
CA SER A 45 14.67 4.22 -8.18
C SER A 45 13.83 2.98 -7.84
N CYS A 46 13.10 2.46 -8.82
CA CYS A 46 12.36 1.22 -8.64
C CYS A 46 13.29 0.03 -8.62
N ARG A 47 12.93 -0.95 -7.79
CA ARG A 47 13.63 -2.23 -7.71
C ARG A 47 13.16 -3.14 -8.84
N PRO A 48 13.92 -4.19 -9.18
CA PRO A 48 13.47 -5.20 -10.15
C PRO A 48 12.07 -5.71 -9.80
N GLY A 49 11.23 -5.87 -10.82
CA GLY A 49 9.82 -6.28 -10.65
C GLY A 49 8.88 -5.16 -10.18
N TYR A 50 9.34 -3.92 -10.10
CA TYR A 50 8.50 -2.75 -9.86
C TYR A 50 8.59 -1.75 -11.00
N THR A 51 7.46 -1.20 -11.39
CA THR A 51 7.35 -0.17 -12.42
C THR A 51 7.26 1.21 -11.78
N LEU A 52 7.99 2.18 -12.36
CA LEU A 52 7.89 3.58 -11.97
C LEU A 52 6.55 4.14 -12.43
N ILE A 53 5.72 4.56 -11.48
CA ILE A 53 4.43 5.19 -11.75
C ILE A 53 4.49 6.70 -11.58
N GLU A 54 5.29 7.18 -10.63
CA GLU A 54 5.31 8.61 -10.29
C GLU A 54 6.66 9.02 -9.70
N ARG A 55 7.03 10.29 -9.84
CA ARG A 55 8.17 10.89 -9.12
C ARG A 55 7.70 12.09 -8.30
N SER A 56 8.17 12.19 -7.06
CA SER A 56 7.78 13.28 -6.16
C SER A 56 8.93 13.72 -5.26
N LYS A 57 9.00 15.02 -4.95
CA LYS A 57 9.93 15.55 -3.94
C LYS A 57 9.54 15.12 -2.52
N ARG A 58 8.26 14.83 -2.26
CA ARG A 58 7.79 14.45 -0.92
C ARG A 58 7.51 12.96 -0.83
N GLY A 59 6.79 12.39 -1.79
CA GLY A 59 6.30 11.01 -1.71
C GLY A 59 5.44 10.80 -0.46
N ASP A 60 5.66 9.70 0.26
CA ASP A 60 4.98 9.32 1.51
C ASP A 60 5.63 9.87 2.80
N GLY A 61 6.61 10.79 2.69
CA GLY A 61 7.37 11.20 3.87
C GLY A 61 7.97 12.61 3.79
N LYS A 62 9.14 12.80 4.40
CA LYS A 62 9.84 14.10 4.45
C LYS A 62 10.21 14.57 3.05
N LYS A 63 10.15 15.88 2.78
CA LYS A 63 10.55 16.49 1.51
C LYS A 63 12.06 16.30 1.26
N CYS A 64 12.43 15.95 0.04
CA CYS A 64 13.80 15.89 -0.42
C CYS A 64 14.33 17.32 -0.61
N ALA A 65 15.51 17.61 -0.08
CA ALA A 65 16.25 18.82 -0.38
C ALA A 65 16.83 18.76 -1.80
N THR A 66 17.39 17.60 -2.16
CA THR A 66 17.96 17.33 -3.49
C THR A 66 17.46 15.99 -4.03
N GLY A 67 17.38 15.87 -5.37
CA GLY A 67 16.83 14.68 -6.05
C GLY A 67 15.32 14.47 -5.85
N SER A 68 14.81 13.26 -6.10
CA SER A 68 13.37 12.94 -6.09
C SER A 68 13.13 11.50 -5.60
N LYS A 69 11.95 11.24 -5.04
CA LYS A 69 11.47 9.87 -4.76
C LYS A 69 10.77 9.28 -5.97
N ALA A 70 10.70 7.96 -6.02
CA ALA A 70 10.04 7.18 -7.06
C ALA A 70 8.90 6.35 -6.44
N LYS A 71 7.69 6.50 -6.95
CA LYS A 71 6.56 5.62 -6.63
C LYS A 71 6.64 4.41 -7.55
N CYS A 72 6.80 3.25 -6.93
CA CYS A 72 7.10 2.00 -7.60
C CYS A 72 6.00 1.00 -7.25
N CYS A 73 5.31 0.48 -8.26
CA CYS A 73 4.24 -0.51 -8.07
C CYS A 73 4.66 -1.86 -8.63
N LEU A 74 4.23 -2.93 -7.95
CA LEU A 74 4.47 -4.30 -8.42
C LEU A 74 3.61 -4.57 -9.64
N SER A 75 4.23 -5.02 -10.73
CA SER A 75 3.48 -5.50 -11.89
C SER A 75 2.69 -6.77 -11.52
N SER A 76 1.55 -6.98 -12.18
CA SER A 76 0.66 -8.13 -11.93
C SER A 76 1.31 -9.51 -12.11
N SER A 77 2.39 -9.60 -12.89
CA SER A 77 3.20 -10.80 -13.10
C SER A 77 4.24 -11.06 -12.01
N ILE A 78 4.35 -10.22 -10.98
CA ILE A 78 5.39 -10.33 -9.94
C ILE A 78 4.83 -10.80 -8.60
N ILE A 79 5.49 -11.81 -8.03
CA ILE A 79 5.17 -12.43 -6.75
C ILE A 79 6.35 -12.23 -5.79
N ILE A 80 6.07 -11.69 -4.60
CA ILE A 80 7.04 -11.64 -3.50
C ILE A 80 6.84 -12.85 -2.59
N ARG A 81 7.85 -13.73 -2.52
CA ARG A 81 7.84 -14.96 -1.72
C ARG A 81 8.66 -14.81 -0.44
N GLY A 82 8.14 -15.32 0.65
CA GLY A 82 8.77 -15.27 1.98
C GLY A 82 7.86 -14.65 3.04
N SER A 83 8.09 -15.04 4.29
CA SER A 83 7.23 -14.66 5.42
C SER A 83 8.02 -13.93 6.50
N ALA A 84 7.54 -12.75 6.89
CA ALA A 84 8.09 -12.02 8.03
C ALA A 84 7.82 -12.82 9.33
N PRO A 85 8.73 -12.79 10.31
CA PRO A 85 9.89 -11.90 10.39
C PRO A 85 11.17 -12.42 9.71
N ILE A 86 11.25 -13.69 9.26
CA ILE A 86 12.53 -14.29 8.82
C ILE A 86 12.80 -14.14 7.32
N CYS A 87 11.75 -14.03 6.50
CA CYS A 87 11.80 -13.93 5.04
C CYS A 87 12.90 -14.76 4.36
N ASN A 88 12.78 -16.08 4.34
CA ASN A 88 13.61 -16.96 3.50
C ASN A 88 12.93 -17.19 2.15
N GLY A 89 12.82 -16.13 1.33
CA GLY A 89 12.10 -16.19 0.07
C GLY A 89 12.80 -17.04 -0.99
N LYS A 90 12.04 -17.87 -1.72
CA LYS A 90 12.52 -18.63 -2.88
C LYS A 90 11.47 -18.62 -3.98
N CYS A 91 11.89 -18.52 -5.23
CA CYS A 91 11.01 -18.65 -6.40
C CYS A 91 10.65 -20.12 -6.65
N LYS A 92 9.45 -20.35 -7.19
CA LYS A 92 9.00 -21.69 -7.59
C LYS A 92 9.56 -22.05 -8.97
N LEU A 93 9.50 -23.34 -9.32
CA LEU A 93 9.81 -23.79 -10.67
C LEU A 93 8.87 -23.10 -11.69
N GLY A 94 9.44 -22.61 -12.78
CA GLY A 94 8.73 -21.82 -13.79
C GLY A 94 8.65 -20.31 -13.51
N GLU A 95 9.10 -19.85 -12.34
CA GLU A 95 9.26 -18.43 -12.05
C GLU A 95 10.70 -17.97 -12.28
N GLU A 96 10.85 -16.73 -12.73
CA GLU A 96 12.15 -16.09 -12.87
C GLU A 96 12.47 -15.24 -11.65
N ARG A 97 13.67 -15.40 -11.08
CA ARG A 97 14.10 -14.61 -9.92
C ARG A 97 14.63 -13.25 -10.39
N LEU A 98 13.87 -12.20 -10.09
CA LEU A 98 14.26 -10.82 -10.42
C LEU A 98 15.13 -10.16 -9.34
N GLY A 99 15.07 -10.64 -8.10
CA GLY A 99 15.87 -10.11 -7.01
C GLY A 99 15.32 -10.38 -5.62
N ASP A 100 15.62 -9.47 -4.69
CA ASP A 100 15.28 -9.58 -3.28
C ASP A 100 14.57 -8.33 -2.72
N SER A 101 13.73 -8.55 -1.71
CA SER A 101 13.03 -7.51 -0.95
C SER A 101 13.24 -7.64 0.55
N LYS A 102 13.39 -6.50 1.24
CA LYS A 102 13.41 -6.40 2.71
C LYS A 102 12.02 -6.47 3.34
N LYS A 103 10.96 -6.57 2.53
CA LYS A 103 9.57 -6.61 2.96
C LYS A 103 8.81 -7.71 2.22
N THR A 104 7.81 -8.31 2.86
CA THR A 104 6.89 -9.25 2.21
C THR A 104 5.89 -8.51 1.32
N ARG A 105 5.09 -9.26 0.54
CA ARG A 105 3.98 -8.70 -0.26
C ARG A 105 3.02 -7.83 0.56
N LYS A 106 2.80 -8.16 1.84
CA LYS A 106 1.94 -7.37 2.76
C LYS A 106 2.68 -6.17 3.40
N GLY A 107 3.86 -5.78 2.90
CA GLY A 107 4.66 -4.67 3.44
C GLY A 107 5.38 -4.96 4.77
N LYS A 108 5.22 -6.16 5.36
CA LYS A 108 5.87 -6.52 6.64
C LYS A 108 7.37 -6.68 6.46
N LYS A 109 8.17 -6.07 7.34
CA LYS A 109 9.65 -6.11 7.27
C LYS A 109 10.21 -7.48 7.63
N CYS A 110 11.26 -7.86 6.91
CA CYS A 110 12.13 -8.97 7.23
C CYS A 110 13.14 -8.51 8.29
N ARG A 111 13.11 -9.15 9.46
CA ARG A 111 14.06 -8.93 10.56
C ARG A 111 15.39 -9.64 10.28
N THR A 112 15.30 -10.84 9.74
CA THR A 112 16.42 -11.59 9.15
C THR A 112 16.03 -11.97 7.72
N GLY A 113 16.98 -12.45 6.91
CA GLY A 113 16.73 -12.89 5.52
C GLY A 113 16.21 -11.82 4.55
N LYS A 114 15.78 -12.27 3.37
CA LYS A 114 15.13 -11.46 2.33
C LYS A 114 14.02 -12.22 1.61
N ALA A 115 12.91 -11.56 1.34
CA ALA A 115 11.87 -12.10 0.48
C ALA A 115 12.38 -12.12 -0.98
N ALA A 116 12.00 -13.13 -1.75
CA ALA A 116 12.37 -13.25 -3.16
C ALA A 116 11.34 -12.53 -4.03
N ILE A 117 11.83 -11.74 -4.99
CA ILE A 117 11.00 -11.15 -6.04
C ILE A 117 11.06 -12.10 -7.24
N CYS A 118 9.91 -12.65 -7.61
CA CYS A 118 9.77 -13.68 -8.63
C CYS A 118 8.79 -13.22 -9.70
N ALA A 119 9.14 -13.34 -10.97
CA ALA A 119 8.24 -13.10 -12.10
C ALA A 119 7.62 -14.42 -12.56
N VAL A 120 6.32 -14.41 -12.78
CA VAL A 120 5.64 -15.48 -13.51
C VAL A 120 5.85 -15.23 -15.00
N LYS A 121 6.39 -16.22 -15.73
CA LYS A 121 6.39 -16.15 -17.19
C LYS A 121 4.95 -16.35 -17.67
N VAL A 122 4.37 -15.28 -18.18
CA VAL A 122 3.11 -15.35 -18.93
C VAL A 122 3.53 -15.71 -20.36
N ASN A 123 3.21 -16.93 -20.78
CA ASN A 123 3.52 -17.43 -22.11
C ASN A 123 2.43 -17.00 -23.10
#